data_AF-A0A246FHM7-F1
#
_entry.id   AF-A0A246FHM7-F1
#
_cell.length_a   1.000
_cell.length_b   1.000
_cell.length_c   1.000
_cell.angle_alpha   90.00
_cell.angle_beta   90.00
_cell.angle_gamma   90.00
#
_symmetry.space_group_name_H-M   'P 1'
#
loop_
_entity.id
_entity.type
_entity.pdbx_description
1 polymer ?
#
loop_
_entity_poly.entity_id
_entity_poly.type
_entity_poly.pdbx_seq_one_letter_code
_entity_poly.pdbx_strand_id
1 'polypeptide(L)'
;MWENQSLFRVSVQLFADGVFNLLDRALKPEVFLLGVASARETDEPEAVVVEPQSHRYGPADFAAVKMHAAALEPDGPREVVYHLHPLDHDRYEKQHWYELLRRATEQTLQELVSQRQEDRVSFCSLPIGTGGYQVIVVLQLCGEAYQNYYALPGADEPNRPPSLLAATVQEFLQDAARALRESDHDDDDRLVLNRDYNEVLRAAGRRFMLRAAAGTHGLYDACNGVAALRHEGDEGVGTMLVSRRHHPAVVPVLTLESPIPLRDHRRVRKLLELSEGRNALITDATDVFGLGYLVEPDNAQYEPVFTVHFTKHYSWELSHDAHLMMKVVSNTPRLPQGTIDEDNFTRAVNRVFPAVDGAGVAYLWELTLKATKQTHGTILVISEGAAQEAARLTRQCFRVAPRLMTPSVLRLVTNIDGAVLIDPAGVCHAIGAILDGLATEKGDSSRGSRYNSALRYVESSRYPVLAIVVSEDGWIDLLPPVRR
;
A
#
# COMPACT_ATOMS: atom_id res chain seq x y z
N MET A 1 0.78 -12.59 -30.69
CA MET A 1 2.21 -12.23 -30.53
C MET A 1 3.04 -13.51 -30.47
N TRP A 2 2.74 -14.43 -29.55
CA TRP A 2 3.26 -15.81 -29.53
C TRP A 2 2.17 -16.77 -29.01
N GLU A 3 2.35 -18.09 -29.13
CA GLU A 3 1.31 -19.10 -28.85
C GLU A 3 0.79 -19.07 -27.40
N ASN A 4 1.67 -18.85 -26.42
CA ASN A 4 1.33 -18.91 -24.99
C ASN A 4 1.02 -17.55 -24.33
N GLN A 5 0.74 -16.52 -25.12
CA GLN A 5 0.50 -15.16 -24.60
C GLN A 5 -0.68 -15.05 -23.62
N SER A 6 -1.76 -15.82 -23.85
CA SER A 6 -2.96 -15.79 -23.00
C SER A 6 -2.69 -16.40 -21.62
N LEU A 7 -1.92 -17.49 -21.56
CA LEU A 7 -1.51 -18.13 -20.30
C LEU A 7 -0.61 -17.19 -19.49
N PHE A 8 0.37 -16.56 -20.14
CA PHE A 8 1.24 -15.57 -19.51
C PHE A 8 0.42 -14.42 -18.92
N ARG A 9 -0.47 -13.81 -19.71
CA ARG A 9 -1.33 -12.72 -19.23
C ARG A 9 -2.16 -13.13 -18.01
N VAL A 10 -2.78 -14.32 -18.03
CA VAL A 10 -3.58 -14.81 -16.90
C VAL A 10 -2.71 -15.00 -15.65
N SER A 11 -1.49 -15.53 -15.79
CA SER A 11 -0.55 -15.65 -14.67
C SER A 11 -0.19 -14.28 -14.08
N VAL A 12 0.13 -13.30 -14.94
CA VAL A 12 0.47 -11.93 -14.52
C VAL A 12 -0.73 -11.23 -13.87
N GLN A 13 -1.96 -11.46 -14.36
CA GLN A 13 -3.18 -10.94 -13.75
C GLN A 13 -3.39 -11.51 -12.34
N LEU A 14 -3.29 -12.83 -12.17
CA LEU A 14 -3.41 -13.47 -10.84
C LEU A 14 -2.33 -12.98 -9.87
N PHE A 15 -1.12 -12.75 -10.37
CA PHE A 15 -0.04 -12.17 -9.59
C PHE A 15 -0.33 -10.72 -9.17
N ALA A 16 -0.88 -9.91 -10.07
CA ALA A 16 -1.30 -8.55 -9.79
C ALA A 16 -2.40 -8.53 -8.73
N ASP A 17 -3.42 -9.38 -8.88
CA ASP A 17 -4.48 -9.57 -7.90
C ASP A 17 -3.92 -9.97 -6.54
N GLY A 18 -2.94 -10.87 -6.49
CA GLY A 18 -2.28 -11.27 -5.25
C GLY A 18 -1.57 -10.10 -4.54
N VAL A 19 -0.76 -9.34 -5.27
CA VAL A 19 0.07 -8.25 -4.68
C VAL A 19 -0.77 -7.02 -4.32
N PHE A 20 -1.59 -6.52 -5.23
CA PHE A 20 -2.32 -5.27 -5.01
C PHE A 20 -3.52 -5.44 -4.08
N ASN A 21 -4.20 -6.60 -4.07
CA ASN A 21 -5.29 -6.82 -3.09
C ASN A 21 -4.78 -6.98 -1.65
N LEU A 22 -3.50 -7.32 -1.44
CA LEU A 22 -2.85 -7.29 -0.13
C LEU A 22 -2.61 -5.85 0.36
N LEU A 23 -2.45 -4.90 -0.57
CA LEU A 23 -2.28 -3.48 -0.26
C LEU A 23 -3.62 -2.78 -0.09
N ASP A 24 -4.51 -2.88 -1.08
CA ASP A 24 -5.87 -2.38 -1.04
C ASP A 24 -6.73 -3.01 -2.17
N ARG A 25 -7.85 -3.63 -1.80
CA ARG A 25 -8.78 -4.25 -2.74
C ARG A 25 -9.49 -3.24 -3.65
N ALA A 26 -9.54 -1.96 -3.25
CA ALA A 26 -10.12 -0.90 -4.07
C ALA A 26 -9.30 -0.61 -5.35
N LEU A 27 -8.02 -1.00 -5.38
CA LEU A 27 -7.13 -0.76 -6.53
C LEU A 27 -7.54 -1.53 -7.79
N LYS A 28 -8.22 -2.67 -7.65
CA LYS A 28 -8.76 -3.49 -8.76
C LYS A 28 -7.79 -3.62 -9.94
N PRO A 29 -6.66 -4.33 -9.77
CA PRO A 29 -5.63 -4.40 -10.79
C PRO A 29 -6.13 -5.11 -12.05
N GLU A 30 -5.80 -4.56 -13.22
CA GLU A 30 -6.13 -5.15 -14.51
C GLU A 30 -4.90 -5.12 -15.42
N VAL A 31 -4.58 -6.27 -16.00
CA VAL A 31 -3.38 -6.46 -16.82
C VAL A 31 -3.77 -6.88 -18.24
N PHE A 32 -3.19 -6.20 -19.21
CA PHE A 32 -3.21 -6.57 -20.62
C PHE A 32 -1.83 -6.42 -21.24
N LEU A 33 -1.65 -7.03 -22.40
CA LEU A 33 -0.39 -7.02 -23.14
C LEU A 33 -0.57 -6.21 -24.42
N LEU A 34 0.41 -5.36 -24.71
CA LEU A 34 0.50 -4.59 -25.94
C LEU A 34 1.72 -5.04 -26.73
N GLY A 35 1.51 -5.67 -27.89
CA GLY A 35 2.55 -6.04 -28.82
C GLY A 35 2.66 -5.04 -29.94
N VAL A 36 3.85 -4.47 -30.12
CA VAL A 36 4.15 -3.58 -31.24
C VAL A 36 5.17 -4.28 -32.14
N ALA A 37 4.88 -4.47 -33.43
CA ALA A 37 5.77 -5.18 -34.35
C ALA A 37 7.21 -4.65 -34.31
N SER A 38 8.19 -5.53 -34.18
CA SER A 38 9.61 -5.17 -34.27
C SER A 38 9.98 -5.05 -35.75
N ALA A 39 10.67 -3.97 -36.15
CA ALA A 39 10.99 -3.69 -37.55
C ALA A 39 11.83 -4.75 -38.28
N ARG A 40 12.27 -5.82 -37.58
CA ARG A 40 13.13 -6.86 -38.14
C ARG A 40 12.37 -8.04 -38.76
N GLU A 41 11.14 -8.35 -38.35
CA GLU A 41 10.45 -9.57 -38.79
C GLU A 41 8.91 -9.44 -38.71
N THR A 42 8.27 -8.90 -39.77
CA THR A 42 6.89 -9.19 -40.21
C THR A 42 6.57 -8.45 -41.52
N ASP A 43 5.70 -9.03 -42.36
CA ASP A 43 5.18 -8.42 -43.61
C ASP A 43 4.35 -7.13 -43.37
N GLU A 44 4.06 -6.79 -42.11
CA GLU A 44 3.38 -5.55 -41.70
C GLU A 44 4.13 -4.86 -40.53
N PRO A 45 5.02 -3.89 -40.80
CA PRO A 45 5.80 -3.20 -39.77
C PRO A 45 4.97 -2.30 -38.84
N GLU A 46 3.68 -2.12 -39.12
CA GLU A 46 2.73 -1.33 -38.32
C GLU A 46 1.76 -2.18 -37.49
N ALA A 47 1.89 -3.51 -37.50
CA ALA A 47 0.99 -4.39 -36.77
C ALA A 47 1.09 -4.16 -35.25
N VAL A 48 -0.04 -3.80 -34.65
CA VAL A 48 -0.23 -3.72 -33.20
C VAL A 48 -1.20 -4.79 -32.76
N VAL A 49 -0.92 -5.46 -31.65
CA VAL A 49 -1.75 -6.53 -31.09
C VAL A 49 -2.02 -6.24 -29.62
N VAL A 50 -3.28 -6.34 -29.20
CA VAL A 50 -3.70 -6.22 -27.81
C VAL A 50 -4.24 -7.57 -27.34
N GLU A 51 -3.80 -8.04 -26.18
CA GLU A 51 -4.25 -9.30 -25.56
C GLU A 51 -4.80 -9.02 -24.15
N PRO A 52 -6.08 -9.34 -23.85
CA PRO A 52 -7.00 -10.13 -24.69
C PRO A 52 -7.64 -9.32 -25.82
N GLN A 53 -8.04 -10.00 -26.91
CA GLN A 53 -8.76 -9.35 -28.02
C GLN A 53 -10.10 -8.74 -27.62
N SER A 54 -10.71 -9.23 -26.52
CA SER A 54 -11.94 -8.71 -25.95
C SER A 54 -11.74 -7.51 -25.02
N HIS A 55 -10.52 -6.97 -24.94
CA HIS A 55 -10.22 -5.83 -24.08
C HIS A 55 -10.87 -4.54 -24.60
N ARG A 56 -10.99 -3.54 -23.70
CA ARG A 56 -11.62 -2.25 -23.99
C ARG A 56 -10.87 -1.42 -25.03
N TYR A 57 -9.56 -1.64 -25.15
CA TYR A 57 -8.71 -0.95 -26.12
C TYR A 57 -8.46 -1.85 -27.32
N GLY A 58 -8.56 -1.27 -28.51
CA GLY A 58 -8.28 -1.95 -29.76
C GLY A 58 -6.88 -1.65 -30.28
N PRO A 59 -6.36 -2.46 -31.23
CA PRO A 59 -5.09 -2.16 -31.92
C PRO A 59 -5.02 -0.75 -32.54
N ALA A 60 -6.16 -0.24 -33.03
CA ALA A 60 -6.24 1.09 -33.65
C ALA A 60 -5.93 2.23 -32.67
N ASP A 61 -6.20 2.05 -31.36
CA ASP A 61 -5.91 3.04 -30.33
C ASP A 61 -4.39 3.26 -30.16
N PHE A 62 -3.56 2.29 -30.57
CA PHE A 62 -2.10 2.28 -30.34
C PHE A 62 -1.28 2.34 -31.64
N ALA A 63 -1.90 2.49 -32.81
CA ALA A 63 -1.20 2.51 -34.09
C ALA A 63 -0.13 3.63 -34.17
N ALA A 64 -0.40 4.78 -33.55
CA ALA A 64 0.49 5.94 -33.55
C ALA A 64 1.61 5.89 -32.50
N VAL A 65 1.67 4.88 -31.62
CA VAL A 65 2.60 4.83 -30.48
C VAL A 65 4.08 4.91 -30.93
N LYS A 66 4.44 4.26 -32.04
CA LYS A 66 5.80 4.36 -32.60
C LYS A 66 6.14 5.78 -33.05
N MET A 67 5.20 6.46 -33.70
CA MET A 67 5.38 7.84 -34.15
C MET A 67 5.49 8.78 -32.96
N HIS A 68 4.66 8.60 -31.93
CA HIS A 68 4.74 9.37 -30.70
C HIS A 68 6.07 9.15 -29.96
N ALA A 69 6.57 7.91 -29.91
CA ALA A 69 7.88 7.62 -29.33
C ALA A 69 9.03 8.34 -30.06
N ALA A 70 8.99 8.38 -31.40
CA ALA A 70 9.96 9.12 -32.20
C ALA A 70 9.84 10.65 -32.02
N ALA A 71 8.62 11.17 -31.84
CA ALA A 71 8.39 12.60 -31.61
C ALA A 71 8.81 13.08 -30.20
N LEU A 72 8.92 12.16 -29.22
CA LEU A 72 9.42 12.46 -27.88
C LEU A 72 10.95 12.57 -27.81
N GLU A 73 11.64 12.25 -28.89
CA GLU A 73 13.09 12.41 -28.98
C GLU A 73 13.45 13.92 -28.98
N PRO A 74 14.31 14.39 -28.05
CA PRO A 74 14.60 15.81 -27.94
C PRO A 74 15.38 16.33 -29.16
N ASP A 75 14.90 17.44 -29.74
CA ASP A 75 15.62 18.19 -30.76
C ASP A 75 16.85 18.89 -30.14
N GLY A 76 18.02 18.26 -30.20
CA GLY A 76 19.28 18.86 -29.73
C GLY A 76 20.49 17.92 -29.76
N PRO A 77 21.73 18.45 -29.67
CA PRO A 77 22.92 17.62 -29.56
C PRO A 77 22.88 16.82 -28.25
N ARG A 78 22.91 15.48 -28.38
CA ARG A 78 22.97 14.56 -27.24
C ARG A 78 24.25 14.80 -26.43
N GLU A 79 24.18 14.66 -25.10
CA GLU A 79 25.39 14.53 -24.29
C GLU A 79 26.21 13.35 -24.82
N VAL A 80 27.47 13.62 -25.18
CA VAL A 80 28.37 12.60 -25.71
C VAL A 80 28.78 11.67 -24.57
N VAL A 81 28.06 10.57 -24.41
CA VAL A 81 28.50 9.48 -23.54
C VAL A 81 29.57 8.69 -24.29
N TYR A 82 30.84 8.83 -23.85
CA TYR A 82 31.94 8.06 -24.41
C TYR A 82 31.82 6.60 -23.98
N HIS A 83 31.42 5.74 -24.92
CA HIS A 83 31.43 4.29 -24.73
C HIS A 83 32.78 3.71 -25.14
N LEU A 84 33.39 2.89 -24.28
CA LEU A 84 34.68 2.23 -24.55
C LEU A 84 34.54 1.07 -25.56
N HIS A 85 33.32 0.54 -25.75
CA HIS A 85 33.04 -0.59 -26.64
C HIS A 85 31.82 -0.31 -27.55
N PRO A 86 31.86 -0.65 -28.86
CA PRO A 86 30.74 -0.40 -29.79
C PRO A 86 29.40 -1.05 -29.36
N LEU A 87 29.45 -2.24 -28.77
CA LEU A 87 28.24 -2.92 -28.25
C LEU A 87 27.57 -2.19 -27.09
N ASP A 88 28.29 -1.35 -26.35
CA ASP A 88 27.72 -0.57 -25.25
C ASP A 88 26.89 0.60 -25.78
N HIS A 89 27.28 1.16 -26.94
CA HIS A 89 26.50 2.18 -27.63
C HIS A 89 25.18 1.61 -28.15
N ASP A 90 25.20 0.47 -28.85
CA ASP A 90 23.98 -0.17 -29.36
C ASP A 90 23.01 -0.57 -28.24
N ARG A 91 23.53 -1.01 -27.09
CA ARG A 91 22.72 -1.32 -25.90
C ARG A 91 22.08 -0.07 -25.30
N TYR A 92 22.84 1.02 -25.21
CA TYR A 92 22.36 2.29 -24.68
C TYR A 92 21.26 2.88 -25.56
N GLU A 93 21.47 2.93 -26.88
CA GLU A 93 20.47 3.39 -27.86
C GLU A 93 19.20 2.55 -27.82
N LYS A 94 19.34 1.22 -27.73
CA LYS A 94 18.20 0.30 -27.60
C LYS A 94 17.42 0.54 -26.31
N GLN A 95 18.11 0.73 -25.18
CA GLN A 95 17.48 1.01 -23.90
C GLN A 95 16.79 2.38 -23.88
N HIS A 96 17.38 3.37 -24.53
CA HIS A 96 16.77 4.69 -24.70
C HIS A 96 15.48 4.61 -25.52
N TRP A 97 15.50 3.90 -26.65
CA TRP A 97 14.31 3.67 -27.48
C TRP A 97 13.19 2.97 -26.70
N TYR A 98 13.54 1.99 -25.87
CA TYR A 98 12.59 1.29 -25.00
C TYR A 98 11.94 2.19 -23.97
N GLU A 99 12.68 3.14 -23.41
CA GLU A 99 12.15 4.15 -22.49
C GLU A 99 11.21 5.12 -23.22
N LEU A 100 11.55 5.55 -24.44
CA LEU A 100 10.67 6.38 -25.27
C LEU A 100 9.36 5.66 -25.61
N LEU A 101 9.43 4.37 -25.98
CA LEU A 101 8.25 3.58 -26.30
C LEU A 101 7.34 3.36 -25.08
N ARG A 102 7.93 3.13 -23.90
CA ARG A 102 7.20 3.07 -22.62
C ARG A 102 6.44 4.37 -22.36
N ARG A 103 7.14 5.51 -22.43
CA ARG A 103 6.55 6.85 -22.18
C ARG A 103 5.47 7.20 -23.18
N ALA A 104 5.67 6.92 -24.46
CA ALA A 104 4.67 7.13 -25.50
C ALA A 104 3.40 6.31 -25.24
N THR A 105 3.56 5.05 -24.80
CA THR A 105 2.43 4.18 -24.46
C THR A 105 1.66 4.71 -23.24
N GLU A 106 2.37 5.13 -22.19
CA GLU A 106 1.77 5.73 -20.99
C GLU A 106 0.98 7.02 -21.32
N GLN A 107 1.53 7.88 -22.19
CA GLN A 107 0.84 9.10 -22.64
C GLN A 107 -0.41 8.79 -23.46
N THR A 108 -0.33 7.88 -24.43
CA THR A 108 -1.49 7.46 -25.22
C THR A 108 -2.58 6.85 -24.33
N LEU A 109 -2.23 6.05 -23.32
CA LEU A 109 -3.20 5.53 -22.36
C LEU A 109 -3.83 6.64 -21.52
N GLN A 110 -3.05 7.61 -21.06
CA GLN A 110 -3.56 8.74 -20.28
C GLN A 110 -4.55 9.59 -21.10
N GLU A 111 -4.27 9.81 -22.39
CA GLU A 111 -5.17 10.49 -23.32
C GLU A 111 -6.47 9.70 -23.52
N LEU A 112 -6.39 8.40 -23.76
CA LEU A 112 -7.56 7.54 -23.95
C LEU A 112 -8.45 7.47 -22.70
N VAL A 113 -7.84 7.33 -21.53
CA VAL A 113 -8.56 7.36 -20.24
C VAL A 113 -9.29 8.69 -20.06
N SER A 114 -8.62 9.81 -20.38
CA SER A 114 -9.21 11.14 -20.27
C SER A 114 -10.36 11.35 -21.27
N GLN A 115 -10.21 10.90 -22.51
CA GLN A 115 -11.24 10.97 -23.55
C GLN A 115 -12.47 10.12 -23.22
N ARG A 116 -12.27 8.94 -22.64
CA ARG A 116 -13.34 8.00 -22.26
C ARG A 116 -13.91 8.26 -20.85
N GLN A 117 -13.37 9.24 -20.12
CA GLN A 117 -13.73 9.55 -18.73
C GLN A 117 -13.67 8.33 -17.80
N GLU A 118 -12.66 7.48 -17.98
CA GLU A 118 -12.45 6.32 -17.13
C GLU A 118 -11.65 6.71 -15.88
N ASP A 119 -12.02 6.16 -14.71
CA ASP A 119 -11.26 6.36 -13.47
C ASP A 119 -10.13 5.32 -13.34
N ARG A 120 -9.08 5.47 -14.16
CA ARG A 120 -7.96 4.51 -14.20
C ARG A 120 -6.61 5.19 -14.35
N VAL A 121 -5.61 4.63 -13.70
CA VAL A 121 -4.20 5.01 -13.90
C VAL A 121 -3.47 3.82 -14.52
N SER A 122 -2.70 4.07 -15.57
CA SER A 122 -2.01 3.04 -16.34
C SER A 122 -0.50 3.15 -16.20
N PHE A 123 0.18 2.01 -16.11
CA PHE A 123 1.64 1.91 -15.99
C PHE A 123 2.16 0.86 -16.96
N CYS A 124 3.31 1.11 -17.58
CA CYS A 124 3.86 0.25 -18.61
C CYS A 124 5.23 -0.31 -18.22
N SER A 125 5.46 -1.60 -18.50
CA SER A 125 6.80 -2.19 -18.42
C SER A 125 7.71 -1.69 -19.53
N LEU A 126 9.01 -1.95 -19.41
CA LEU A 126 9.90 -1.84 -20.57
C LEU A 126 9.50 -2.88 -21.64
N PRO A 127 9.58 -2.53 -22.93
CA PRO A 127 9.32 -3.45 -24.03
C PRO A 127 10.32 -4.61 -24.05
N ILE A 128 9.82 -5.82 -24.33
CA ILE A 128 10.62 -7.03 -24.49
C ILE A 128 10.35 -7.63 -25.86
N GLY A 129 11.42 -7.99 -26.57
CA GLY A 129 11.31 -8.68 -27.85
C GLY A 129 10.88 -10.14 -27.63
N THR A 130 9.73 -10.54 -28.18
CA THR A 130 9.24 -11.92 -28.18
C THR A 130 8.46 -12.17 -29.48
N GLY A 131 8.81 -13.24 -30.20
CA GLY A 131 8.09 -13.65 -31.42
C GLY A 131 7.95 -12.56 -32.50
N GLY A 132 8.97 -11.71 -32.69
CA GLY A 132 8.93 -10.59 -33.64
C GLY A 132 8.19 -9.34 -33.16
N TYR A 133 7.62 -9.32 -31.94
CA TYR A 133 6.96 -8.16 -31.34
C TYR A 133 7.78 -7.57 -30.19
N GLN A 134 7.71 -6.26 -29.99
CA GLN A 134 8.06 -5.58 -28.74
C GLN A 134 6.82 -5.59 -27.85
N VAL A 135 6.81 -6.47 -26.87
CA VAL A 135 5.70 -6.71 -25.96
C VAL A 135 5.88 -5.85 -24.71
N ILE A 136 4.84 -5.08 -24.38
CA ILE A 136 4.74 -4.21 -23.21
C ILE A 136 3.63 -4.77 -22.32
N VAL A 137 3.95 -5.00 -21.05
CA VAL A 137 2.96 -5.36 -20.03
C VAL A 137 2.37 -4.06 -19.48
N VAL A 138 1.04 -3.92 -19.56
CA VAL A 138 0.33 -2.76 -19.05
C VAL A 138 -0.46 -3.17 -17.82
N LEU A 139 -0.25 -2.43 -16.72
CA LEU A 139 -1.03 -2.55 -15.49
C LEU A 139 -1.93 -1.32 -15.35
N GLN A 140 -3.23 -1.53 -15.16
CA GLN A 140 -4.20 -0.49 -14.83
C GLN A 140 -4.71 -0.69 -13.41
N LEU A 141 -4.82 0.42 -12.66
CA LEU A 141 -5.41 0.48 -11.31
C LEU A 141 -6.56 1.49 -11.31
N CYS A 142 -7.48 1.38 -10.34
CA CYS A 142 -8.53 2.37 -10.09
C CYS A 142 -7.91 3.72 -9.71
N GLY A 143 -8.27 4.79 -10.41
CA GLY A 143 -7.67 6.12 -10.24
C GLY A 143 -8.00 6.75 -8.89
N GLU A 144 -9.26 6.74 -8.48
CA GLU A 144 -9.74 7.22 -7.18
C GLU A 144 -8.96 6.57 -6.04
N ALA A 145 -8.85 5.24 -6.05
CA ALA A 145 -8.14 4.49 -5.01
C ALA A 145 -6.63 4.79 -5.01
N TYR A 146 -6.01 4.91 -6.19
CA TYR A 146 -4.58 5.20 -6.30
C TYR A 146 -4.24 6.60 -5.80
N GLN A 147 -5.04 7.61 -6.17
CA GLN A 147 -4.82 9.01 -5.81
C GLN A 147 -5.17 9.33 -4.35
N ASN A 148 -5.95 8.48 -3.69
CA ASN A 148 -6.28 8.64 -2.27
C ASN A 148 -5.05 8.47 -1.36
N TYR A 149 -3.99 7.82 -1.84
CA TYR A 149 -2.75 7.65 -1.08
C TYR A 149 -1.78 8.79 -1.37
N TYR A 150 -1.23 9.36 -0.29
CA TYR A 150 -0.25 10.44 -0.39
C TYR A 150 1.00 10.00 -1.18
N ALA A 151 1.36 10.79 -2.18
CA ALA A 151 2.60 10.66 -2.94
C ALA A 151 3.43 11.92 -2.77
N LEU A 152 4.76 11.76 -2.76
CA LEU A 152 5.67 12.89 -2.60
C LEU A 152 5.53 13.88 -3.76
N PRO A 153 5.55 15.19 -3.49
CA PRO A 153 5.58 16.20 -4.55
C PRO A 153 6.92 16.16 -5.28
N GLY A 154 6.89 16.35 -6.60
CA GLY A 154 8.08 16.43 -7.44
C GLY A 154 7.96 15.60 -8.72
N ALA A 155 8.98 15.68 -9.58
CA ALA A 155 9.05 14.85 -10.77
C ALA A 155 9.32 13.39 -10.37
N ASP A 156 8.64 12.46 -11.04
CA ASP A 156 8.90 11.04 -10.91
C ASP A 156 10.31 10.73 -11.39
N GLU A 157 11.13 10.23 -10.48
CA GLU A 157 12.46 9.76 -10.80
C GLU A 157 12.44 8.24 -10.99
N PRO A 158 13.00 7.70 -12.08
CA PRO A 158 12.90 6.28 -12.42
C PRO A 158 13.35 5.35 -11.29
N ASN A 159 14.37 5.76 -10.54
CA ASN A 159 14.98 4.96 -9.47
C ASN A 159 14.48 5.33 -8.07
N ARG A 160 13.66 6.38 -7.92
CA ARG A 160 13.22 6.90 -6.61
C ARG A 160 11.71 7.16 -6.66
N PRO A 161 10.88 6.12 -6.47
CA PRO A 161 9.43 6.25 -6.56
C PRO A 161 8.87 7.19 -5.47
N PRO A 162 7.78 7.93 -5.76
CA PRO A 162 7.21 8.93 -4.85
C PRO A 162 6.36 8.33 -3.71
N SER A 163 5.95 7.05 -3.82
CA SER A 163 5.10 6.37 -2.84
C SER A 163 5.37 4.86 -2.82
N LEU A 164 4.88 4.17 -1.78
CA LEU A 164 4.94 2.71 -1.70
C LEU A 164 4.16 2.04 -2.86
N LEU A 165 3.02 2.63 -3.26
CA LEU A 165 2.24 2.14 -4.41
C LEU A 165 3.05 2.21 -5.70
N ALA A 166 3.65 3.36 -5.99
CA ALA A 166 4.50 3.52 -7.16
C ALA A 166 5.69 2.55 -7.15
N ALA A 167 6.31 2.34 -5.98
CA ALA A 167 7.39 1.36 -5.83
C ALA A 167 6.91 -0.09 -6.10
N THR A 168 5.71 -0.43 -5.65
CA THR A 168 5.10 -1.76 -5.87
C THR A 168 4.80 -1.99 -7.34
N VAL A 169 4.26 -0.99 -8.03
CA VAL A 169 4.04 -1.02 -9.48
C VAL A 169 5.35 -1.26 -10.23
N GLN A 170 6.42 -0.55 -9.87
CA GLN A 170 7.72 -0.72 -10.51
C GLN A 170 8.29 -2.13 -10.31
N GLU A 171 8.25 -2.67 -9.09
CA GLU A 171 8.72 -4.04 -8.80
C GLU A 171 7.90 -5.10 -9.54
N PHE A 172 6.57 -4.94 -9.55
CA PHE A 172 5.66 -5.82 -10.28
C PHE A 172 5.97 -5.83 -11.78
N LEU A 173 6.09 -4.66 -12.42
CA LEU A 173 6.38 -4.56 -13.84
C LEU A 173 7.77 -5.09 -14.20
N GLN A 174 8.76 -4.92 -13.30
CA GLN A 174 10.09 -5.49 -13.47
C GLN A 174 10.09 -7.02 -13.40
N ASP A 175 9.32 -7.61 -12.48
CA ASP A 175 9.19 -9.07 -12.38
C ASP A 175 8.39 -9.63 -13.56
N ALA A 176 7.31 -8.96 -14.00
CA ALA A 176 6.58 -9.34 -15.20
C ALA A 176 7.47 -9.30 -16.45
N ALA A 177 8.28 -8.25 -16.59
CA ALA A 177 9.27 -8.13 -17.64
C ALA A 177 10.34 -9.25 -17.56
N ARG A 178 10.84 -9.58 -16.36
CA ARG A 178 11.80 -10.69 -16.20
C ARG A 178 11.19 -12.02 -16.64
N ALA A 179 9.97 -12.32 -16.17
CA ALA A 179 9.26 -13.55 -16.52
C ALA A 179 9.01 -13.66 -18.04
N LEU A 180 8.66 -12.55 -18.69
CA LEU A 180 8.47 -12.52 -20.14
C LEU A 180 9.78 -12.83 -20.91
N ARG A 181 10.91 -12.32 -20.43
CA ARG A 181 12.22 -12.61 -21.03
C ARG A 181 12.64 -14.07 -20.84
N GLU A 182 12.34 -14.65 -19.69
CA GLU A 182 12.62 -16.06 -19.40
C GLU A 182 11.75 -17.01 -20.25
N SER A 183 10.50 -16.61 -20.54
CA SER A 183 9.59 -17.38 -21.40
C SER A 183 10.02 -17.51 -22.87
N ASP A 184 11.00 -16.72 -23.32
CA ASP A 184 11.56 -16.79 -24.69
C ASP A 184 12.73 -17.79 -24.79
N HIS A 185 13.23 -18.30 -23.66
CA HIS A 185 14.45 -19.11 -23.59
C HIS A 185 14.24 -20.58 -23.16
N ASP A 186 13.13 -20.92 -22.50
CA ASP A 186 12.87 -22.28 -22.00
C ASP A 186 11.67 -22.93 -22.73
N ASP A 187 11.89 -24.14 -23.26
CA ASP A 187 10.87 -25.12 -23.72
C ASP A 187 9.98 -25.66 -22.56
N ASP A 188 10.17 -25.14 -21.34
CA ASP A 188 9.51 -25.63 -20.14
C ASP A 188 8.22 -24.80 -19.91
N ASP A 189 7.07 -25.49 -19.86
CA ASP A 189 5.69 -24.97 -19.71
C ASP A 189 5.43 -24.15 -18.41
N ARG A 190 6.47 -23.67 -17.71
CA ARG A 190 6.39 -23.01 -16.41
C ARG A 190 6.42 -21.49 -16.56
N LEU A 191 5.38 -20.94 -17.16
CA LEU A 191 5.13 -19.49 -17.32
C LEU A 191 4.70 -18.79 -16.00
N VAL A 192 5.23 -19.19 -14.85
CA VAL A 192 4.66 -18.80 -13.55
C VAL A 192 5.59 -17.83 -12.82
N LEU A 193 5.07 -16.62 -12.57
CA LEU A 193 5.61 -15.70 -11.58
C LEU A 193 5.58 -16.38 -10.20
N ASN A 194 6.70 -16.97 -9.80
CA ASN A 194 6.83 -17.78 -8.59
C ASN A 194 7.36 -17.01 -7.36
N ARG A 195 7.43 -15.68 -7.45
CA ARG A 195 7.90 -14.84 -6.33
C ARG A 195 6.81 -14.71 -5.27
N ASP A 196 7.16 -14.84 -4.00
CA ASP A 196 6.21 -14.60 -2.90
C ASP A 196 5.71 -13.14 -2.90
N TYR A 197 4.40 -12.94 -2.69
CA TYR A 197 3.80 -11.61 -2.75
C TYR A 197 4.38 -10.65 -1.69
N ASN A 198 4.68 -11.14 -0.48
CA ASN A 198 5.30 -10.29 0.54
C ASN A 198 6.74 -9.93 0.17
N GLU A 199 7.42 -10.77 -0.61
CA GLU A 199 8.77 -10.45 -1.08
C GLU A 199 8.78 -9.33 -2.13
N VAL A 200 7.77 -9.27 -2.98
CA VAL A 200 7.54 -8.12 -3.88
C VAL A 200 7.33 -6.85 -3.04
N LEU A 201 6.46 -6.93 -2.03
CA LEU A 201 6.19 -5.79 -1.15
C LEU A 201 7.46 -5.35 -0.39
N ARG A 202 8.26 -6.28 0.13
CA ARG A 202 9.55 -5.96 0.77
C ARG A 202 10.50 -5.23 -0.16
N ALA A 203 10.63 -5.70 -1.40
CA ALA A 203 11.46 -5.01 -2.38
C ALA A 203 10.91 -3.63 -2.73
N ALA A 204 9.59 -3.47 -2.83
CA ALA A 204 8.94 -2.18 -3.02
C ALA A 204 9.23 -1.23 -1.85
N GLY A 205 9.13 -1.70 -0.61
CA GLY A 205 9.50 -0.95 0.58
C GLY A 205 10.97 -0.52 0.58
N ARG A 206 11.90 -1.43 0.23
CA ARG A 206 13.33 -1.09 0.07
C ARG A 206 13.56 -0.02 -0.98
N ARG A 207 12.90 -0.14 -2.14
CA ARG A 207 13.02 0.83 -3.24
C ARG A 207 12.45 2.19 -2.86
N PHE A 208 11.29 2.23 -2.22
CA PHE A 208 10.70 3.49 -1.74
C PHE A 208 11.61 4.20 -0.74
N MET A 209 12.26 3.45 0.16
CA MET A 209 13.21 4.01 1.13
C MET A 209 14.46 4.63 0.48
N LEU A 210 14.78 4.35 -0.78
CA LEU A 210 15.84 5.07 -1.51
C LEU A 210 15.49 6.55 -1.71
N ARG A 211 14.20 6.88 -1.84
CA ARG A 211 13.76 8.28 -1.91
C ARG A 211 14.04 9.00 -0.60
N ALA A 212 13.66 8.37 0.53
CA ALA A 212 13.91 8.90 1.87
C ALA A 212 15.40 9.03 2.20
N ALA A 213 16.22 8.06 1.74
CA ALA A 213 17.66 8.00 1.98
C ALA A 213 18.50 8.80 0.95
N ALA A 214 17.87 9.64 0.12
CA ALA A 214 18.52 10.40 -0.95
C ALA A 214 19.39 9.54 -1.91
N GLY A 215 19.02 8.29 -2.13
CA GLY A 215 19.73 7.32 -2.99
C GLY A 215 20.60 6.31 -2.24
N THR A 216 20.77 6.44 -0.93
CA THR A 216 21.56 5.49 -0.13
C THR A 216 20.80 4.20 0.14
N HIS A 217 21.44 3.06 -0.06
CA HIS A 217 20.85 1.75 0.21
C HIS A 217 20.96 1.36 1.69
N GLY A 218 19.96 0.61 2.18
CA GLY A 218 20.00 -0.08 3.48
C GLY A 218 19.15 0.53 4.59
N LEU A 219 18.56 1.72 4.39
CA LEU A 219 17.70 2.36 5.40
C LEU A 219 16.53 1.47 5.84
N TYR A 220 15.83 0.84 4.89
CA TYR A 220 14.73 -0.09 5.17
C TYR A 220 15.16 -1.25 6.09
N ASP A 221 16.27 -1.90 5.73
CA ASP A 221 16.79 -3.05 6.50
C ASP A 221 17.32 -2.61 7.87
N ALA A 222 17.90 -1.41 7.97
CA ALA A 222 18.36 -0.85 9.23
C ALA A 222 17.19 -0.52 10.17
N CYS A 223 16.10 0.07 9.65
CA CYS A 223 14.88 0.28 10.43
C CYS A 223 14.29 -1.04 10.93
N ASN A 224 14.23 -2.07 10.08
CA ASN A 224 13.80 -3.41 10.52
C ASN A 224 14.72 -3.99 11.60
N GLY A 225 16.03 -3.84 11.45
CA GLY A 225 17.01 -4.29 12.42
C GLY A 225 16.88 -3.59 13.78
N VAL A 226 16.62 -2.28 13.78
CA VAL A 226 16.37 -1.50 15.00
C VAL A 226 15.03 -1.91 15.64
N ALA A 227 13.96 -2.04 14.85
CA ALA A 227 12.63 -2.42 15.34
C ALA A 227 12.57 -3.85 15.90
N ALA A 228 13.47 -4.74 15.45
CA ALA A 228 13.58 -6.12 15.95
C ALA A 228 14.27 -6.23 17.31
N LEU A 229 14.96 -5.19 17.78
CA LEU A 229 15.69 -5.21 19.05
C LEU A 229 14.82 -4.70 20.20
N ARG A 230 14.85 -5.46 21.30
CA ARG A 230 14.37 -4.99 22.61
C ARG A 230 15.52 -4.37 23.39
N HIS A 231 15.23 -3.34 24.18
CA HIS A 231 16.16 -2.79 25.14
C HIS A 231 15.54 -2.92 26.54
N GLU A 232 16.27 -3.50 27.49
CA GLU A 232 15.84 -3.71 28.88
C GLU A 232 14.49 -4.43 29.09
N GLY A 233 13.98 -5.10 28.04
CA GLY A 233 12.72 -5.84 28.06
C GLY A 233 11.54 -5.07 27.46
N ASP A 234 11.68 -3.76 27.27
CA ASP A 234 10.65 -2.89 26.71
C ASP A 234 10.70 -2.81 25.18
N GLU A 235 9.54 -2.50 24.60
CA GLU A 235 9.38 -2.30 23.16
C GLU A 235 10.14 -1.06 22.67
N GLY A 236 10.69 -1.13 21.46
CA GLY A 236 11.37 0.00 20.84
C GLY A 236 10.40 1.03 20.33
N VAL A 237 10.01 1.96 21.20
CA VAL A 237 9.30 3.18 20.83
C VAL A 237 10.32 4.29 20.63
N GLY A 238 10.16 5.08 19.58
CA GLY A 238 11.00 6.26 19.37
C GLY A 238 10.88 6.83 17.97
N THR A 239 11.52 7.97 17.77
CA THR A 239 11.41 8.72 16.51
C THR A 239 12.78 9.04 15.94
N MET A 240 12.90 8.93 14.62
CA MET A 240 14.11 9.24 13.86
C MET A 240 13.78 10.09 12.63
N LEU A 241 14.46 11.22 12.50
CA LEU A 241 14.40 12.12 11.35
C LEU A 241 15.49 11.76 10.34
N VAL A 242 15.10 11.61 9.08
CA VAL A 242 16.01 11.36 7.96
C VAL A 242 16.27 12.69 7.25
N SER A 243 17.48 13.22 7.40
CA SER A 243 17.89 14.49 6.82
C SER A 243 19.41 14.54 6.64
N ARG A 244 19.88 15.33 5.67
CA ARG A 244 21.31 15.61 5.54
C ARG A 244 21.86 16.31 6.79
N ARG A 245 23.15 16.12 7.07
CA ARG A 245 23.82 16.80 8.18
C ARG A 245 23.66 18.32 8.08
N HIS A 246 23.36 18.97 9.21
CA HIS A 246 23.13 20.42 9.31
C HIS A 246 21.97 20.94 8.45
N HIS A 247 20.90 20.14 8.30
CA HIS A 247 19.68 20.59 7.66
C HIS A 247 19.10 21.84 8.36
N PRO A 248 18.74 22.93 7.63
CA PRO A 248 18.30 24.18 8.25
C PRO A 248 17.01 24.02 9.06
N ALA A 249 16.11 23.12 8.64
CA ALA A 249 14.88 22.80 9.37
C ALA A 249 15.10 21.98 10.66
N VAL A 250 16.29 21.44 10.92
CA VAL A 250 16.54 20.54 12.05
C VAL A 250 17.38 21.25 13.11
N VAL A 251 16.80 21.44 14.30
CA VAL A 251 17.50 22.04 15.44
C VAL A 251 18.17 20.93 16.26
N PRO A 252 19.51 20.90 16.34
CA PRO A 252 20.21 19.90 17.12
C PRO A 252 20.05 20.17 18.62
N VAL A 253 19.76 19.13 19.38
CA VAL A 253 19.73 19.15 20.86
C VAL A 253 21.02 18.56 21.42
N LEU A 254 21.49 17.45 20.83
CA LEU A 254 22.73 16.78 21.19
C LEU A 254 23.41 16.28 19.92
N THR A 255 24.70 16.52 19.76
CA THR A 255 25.49 16.02 18.63
C THR A 255 26.60 15.11 19.15
N LEU A 256 26.74 13.96 18.52
CA LEU A 256 27.80 13.01 18.80
C LEU A 256 29.10 13.51 18.17
N GLU A 257 30.21 13.38 18.89
CA GLU A 257 31.54 13.67 18.36
C GLU A 257 31.91 12.69 17.23
N SER A 258 31.56 11.41 17.41
CA SER A 258 31.72 10.36 16.40
C SER A 258 30.34 9.83 15.99
N PRO A 259 29.95 9.97 14.70
CA PRO A 259 28.71 9.41 14.19
C PRO A 259 28.65 7.89 14.37
N ILE A 260 27.44 7.35 14.55
CA ILE A 260 27.23 5.91 14.71
C ILE A 260 26.68 5.35 13.41
N PRO A 261 27.34 4.36 12.78
CA PRO A 261 26.81 3.70 11.60
C PRO A 261 25.42 3.13 11.85
N LEU A 262 24.48 3.39 10.95
CA LEU A 262 23.10 2.94 11.08
C LEU A 262 22.99 1.40 11.12
N ARG A 263 23.99 0.70 10.55
CA ARG A 263 24.13 -0.76 10.61
C ARG A 263 24.40 -1.30 12.02
N ASP A 264 24.90 -0.48 12.95
CA ASP A 264 25.03 -0.86 14.36
C ASP A 264 23.69 -0.68 15.08
N HIS A 265 22.75 -1.58 14.77
CA HIS A 265 21.38 -1.51 15.26
C HIS A 265 21.32 -1.44 16.80
N ARG A 266 22.28 -2.05 17.51
CA ARG A 266 22.29 -2.08 18.98
C ARG A 266 22.62 -0.71 19.57
N ARG A 267 23.61 0.00 19.01
CA ARG A 267 23.93 1.37 19.45
C ARG A 267 22.84 2.35 19.06
N VAL A 268 22.30 2.24 17.84
CA VAL A 268 21.19 3.07 17.37
C VAL A 268 19.97 2.88 18.27
N ARG A 269 19.61 1.63 18.58
CA ARG A 269 18.50 1.30 19.49
C ARG A 269 18.68 1.90 20.88
N LYS A 270 19.91 1.89 21.41
CA LYS A 270 20.22 2.50 22.73
C LYS A 270 20.04 4.02 22.71
N LEU A 271 20.42 4.69 21.62
CA LEU A 271 20.19 6.14 21.48
C LEU A 271 18.72 6.47 21.26
N LEU A 272 17.95 5.56 20.64
CA LEU A 272 16.52 5.76 20.38
C LEU A 272 15.72 5.93 21.68
N GLU A 273 16.19 5.36 22.80
CA GLU A 273 15.63 5.58 24.15
C GLU A 273 15.63 7.05 24.59
N LEU A 274 16.50 7.87 23.99
CA LEU A 274 16.57 9.30 24.28
C LEU A 274 15.57 10.12 23.44
N SER A 275 14.87 9.49 22.50
CA SER A 275 13.82 10.14 21.71
C SER A 275 12.51 10.14 22.49
N GLU A 276 12.02 11.34 22.80
CA GLU A 276 10.76 11.52 23.53
C GLU A 276 10.09 12.82 23.06
N GLY A 277 8.77 12.77 22.90
CA GLY A 277 7.97 13.91 22.45
C GLY A 277 8.44 14.41 21.09
N ARG A 278 8.99 15.64 21.05
CA ARG A 278 9.50 16.26 19.82
C ARG A 278 10.95 15.89 19.49
N ASN A 279 11.69 15.31 20.44
CA ASN A 279 13.09 14.96 20.24
C ASN A 279 13.19 13.65 19.49
N ALA A 280 13.94 13.64 18.40
CA ALA A 280 14.14 12.50 17.53
C ALA A 280 15.62 12.31 17.21
N LEU A 281 16.02 11.08 16.90
CA LEU A 281 17.36 10.82 16.36
C LEU A 281 17.50 11.43 14.97
N ILE A 282 18.69 11.95 14.64
CA ILE A 282 18.96 12.52 13.31
C ILE A 282 19.90 11.58 12.56
N THR A 283 19.53 11.20 11.34
CA THR A 283 20.35 10.36 10.45
C THR A 283 20.30 10.85 9.00
N ASP A 284 21.38 10.66 8.24
CA ASP A 284 21.41 10.83 6.78
C ASP A 284 21.16 9.51 6.02
N ALA A 285 20.60 8.52 6.71
CA ALA A 285 20.43 7.14 6.27
C ALA A 285 21.72 6.29 6.18
N THR A 286 22.89 6.85 6.49
CA THR A 286 24.15 6.11 6.63
C THR A 286 24.60 6.07 8.09
N ASP A 287 24.62 7.23 8.73
CA ASP A 287 25.08 7.42 10.09
C ASP A 287 24.04 8.18 10.92
N VAL A 288 24.05 7.96 12.23
CA VAL A 288 23.30 8.72 13.23
C VAL A 288 24.21 9.77 13.85
N PHE A 289 23.79 11.03 13.83
CA PHE A 289 24.59 12.17 14.30
C PHE A 289 24.27 12.62 15.71
N GLY A 290 23.09 12.27 16.23
CA GLY A 290 22.65 12.70 17.55
C GLY A 290 21.13 12.87 17.63
N LEU A 291 20.68 13.81 18.46
CA LEU A 291 19.28 14.12 18.73
C LEU A 291 18.97 15.55 18.31
N GLY A 292 17.76 15.76 17.79
CA GLY A 292 17.22 17.09 17.56
C GLY A 292 15.74 17.03 17.25
N TYR A 293 15.19 18.14 16.80
CA TYR A 293 13.78 18.24 16.44
C TYR A 293 13.62 19.08 15.17
N LEU A 294 12.54 18.81 14.44
CA LEU A 294 12.14 19.61 13.28
C LEU A 294 11.54 20.93 13.77
N VAL A 295 11.88 22.05 13.12
CA VAL A 295 11.22 23.33 13.37
C VAL A 295 9.72 23.24 13.06
N GLU A 296 8.94 24.10 13.69
CA GLU A 296 7.50 24.17 13.46
C GLU A 296 7.18 24.67 12.04
N PRO A 297 6.03 24.29 11.44
CA PRO A 297 5.66 24.67 10.08
C PRO A 297 5.52 26.18 9.82
N ASP A 298 5.34 26.99 10.87
CA ASP A 298 5.27 28.45 10.81
C ASP A 298 6.64 29.12 10.66
N ASN A 299 7.73 28.36 10.78
CA ASN A 299 9.09 28.84 10.68
C ASN A 299 9.54 28.98 9.22
N ALA A 300 10.23 30.07 8.88
CA ALA A 300 10.78 30.32 7.54
C ALA A 300 11.82 29.27 7.06
N GLN A 301 12.42 28.52 7.99
CA GLN A 301 13.37 27.44 7.68
C GLN A 301 12.72 26.06 7.62
N TYR A 302 11.40 25.98 7.79
CA TYR A 302 10.67 24.71 7.71
C TYR A 302 10.79 24.12 6.31
N GLU A 303 11.15 22.85 6.28
CA GLU A 303 11.13 22.01 5.10
C GLU A 303 10.74 20.61 5.57
N PRO A 304 9.76 19.97 4.91
CA PRO A 304 9.35 18.62 5.28
C PRO A 304 10.50 17.63 5.16
N VAL A 305 10.71 16.86 6.22
CA VAL A 305 11.68 15.75 6.24
C VAL A 305 10.97 14.43 6.53
N PHE A 306 11.57 13.32 6.11
CA PHE A 306 11.04 12.01 6.44
C PHE A 306 11.23 11.70 7.91
N THR A 307 10.18 11.17 8.52
CA THR A 307 10.17 10.75 9.91
C THR A 307 9.85 9.27 10.00
N VAL A 308 10.76 8.51 10.59
CA VAL A 308 10.56 7.10 10.95
C VAL A 308 10.14 7.05 12.41
N HIS A 309 8.93 6.54 12.65
CA HIS A 309 8.40 6.33 13.99
C HIS A 309 8.36 4.84 14.31
N PHE A 310 9.15 4.43 15.30
CA PHE A 310 9.15 3.07 15.84
C PHE A 310 8.03 2.98 16.87
N THR A 311 7.07 2.07 16.65
CA THR A 311 5.83 2.02 17.44
C THR A 311 5.79 0.85 18.40
N LYS A 312 6.14 -0.35 17.91
CA LYS A 312 6.13 -1.60 18.67
C LYS A 312 7.25 -2.49 18.20
N HIS A 313 7.46 -3.61 18.89
CA HIS A 313 8.37 -4.65 18.43
C HIS A 313 8.02 -5.09 16.99
N TYR A 314 9.04 -5.14 16.11
CA TYR A 314 8.90 -5.40 14.66
C TYR A 314 7.99 -4.42 13.89
N SER A 315 7.65 -3.25 14.45
CA SER A 315 6.72 -2.31 13.83
C SER A 315 7.28 -0.89 13.78
N TRP A 316 7.22 -0.29 12.60
CA TRP A 316 7.60 1.11 12.39
C TRP A 316 6.83 1.74 11.23
N GLU A 317 6.77 3.05 11.23
CA GLU A 317 5.97 3.87 10.33
C GLU A 317 6.86 4.94 9.67
N LEU A 318 6.68 5.17 8.37
CA LEU A 318 7.32 6.26 7.64
C LEU A 318 6.30 7.32 7.33
N SER A 319 6.59 8.56 7.71
CA SER A 319 5.78 9.74 7.40
C SER A 319 6.59 10.85 6.76
N HIS A 320 5.91 11.72 6.03
CA HIS A 320 6.44 12.93 5.42
C HIS A 320 5.38 14.02 5.53
N ASP A 321 5.75 15.19 6.06
CA ASP A 321 4.82 16.32 6.25
C ASP A 321 3.49 15.91 6.94
N ALA A 322 3.58 15.19 8.06
CA ALA A 322 2.46 14.59 8.80
C ALA A 322 1.59 13.56 8.05
N HIS A 323 1.90 13.23 6.79
CA HIS A 323 1.24 12.16 6.05
C HIS A 323 1.96 10.83 6.28
N LEU A 324 1.25 9.83 6.79
CA LEU A 324 1.75 8.47 6.87
C LEU A 324 1.84 7.91 5.45
N MET A 325 2.98 7.33 5.08
CA MET A 325 3.25 6.84 3.72
C MET A 325 3.44 5.33 3.64
N MET A 326 3.95 4.73 4.72
CA MET A 326 4.20 3.29 4.80
C MET A 326 4.19 2.86 6.26
N LYS A 327 3.54 1.74 6.54
CA LYS A 327 3.64 1.03 7.83
C LYS A 327 4.28 -0.31 7.59
N VAL A 328 5.31 -0.65 8.36
CA VAL A 328 5.99 -1.94 8.28
C VAL A 328 5.69 -2.70 9.56
N VAL A 329 5.16 -3.92 9.40
CA VAL A 329 4.90 -4.85 10.50
C VAL A 329 5.53 -6.18 10.16
N SER A 330 6.39 -6.70 11.03
CA SER A 330 7.09 -7.98 10.82
C SER A 330 7.78 -8.07 9.47
N ASN A 331 8.51 -6.99 9.10
CA ASN A 331 9.24 -6.85 7.84
C ASN A 331 8.36 -6.84 6.57
N THR A 332 7.04 -6.66 6.67
CA THR A 332 6.18 -6.50 5.49
C THR A 332 5.64 -5.06 5.44
N PRO A 333 5.92 -4.29 4.38
CA PRO A 333 5.38 -2.95 4.22
C PRO A 333 3.93 -3.02 3.77
N ARG A 334 3.13 -2.12 4.30
CA ARG A 334 1.70 -1.97 4.06
C ARG A 334 1.39 -0.51 3.81
N LEU A 335 0.31 -0.27 3.07
CA LEU A 335 -0.19 1.08 2.93
C LEU A 335 -0.69 1.61 4.27
N PRO A 336 -0.66 2.93 4.45
CA PRO A 336 -1.45 3.62 5.46
C PRO A 336 -2.92 3.38 5.14
N GLN A 337 -3.44 2.19 5.44
CA GLN A 337 -4.86 1.99 5.34
C GLN A 337 -5.48 2.85 6.41
N GLY A 338 -6.23 3.85 5.95
CA GLY A 338 -7.09 4.64 6.79
C GLY A 338 -7.92 3.69 7.63
N THR A 339 -8.03 4.03 8.92
CA THR A 339 -9.34 4.24 9.53
C THR A 339 -10.44 4.15 8.48
N ILE A 340 -11.32 3.15 8.60
CA ILE A 340 -12.54 2.96 7.79
C ILE A 340 -12.90 4.22 6.96
N ASP A 341 -13.02 4.11 5.64
CA ASP A 341 -13.54 5.21 4.83
C ASP A 341 -14.88 5.69 5.41
N GLU A 342 -14.96 6.96 5.86
CA GLU A 342 -16.15 7.53 6.49
C GLU A 342 -17.37 7.43 5.57
N ASP A 343 -17.18 7.55 4.26
CA ASP A 343 -18.24 7.39 3.27
C ASP A 343 -18.68 5.93 3.17
N ASN A 344 -17.74 4.98 3.27
CA ASN A 344 -18.04 3.55 3.32
C ASN A 344 -18.80 3.18 4.60
N PHE A 345 -18.39 3.72 5.75
CA PHE A 345 -19.11 3.56 7.02
C PHE A 345 -20.52 4.12 6.91
N THR A 346 -20.65 5.35 6.41
CA THR A 346 -21.93 6.04 6.24
C THR A 346 -22.86 5.24 5.32
N ARG A 347 -22.36 4.73 4.19
CA ARG A 347 -23.13 3.84 3.30
C ARG A 347 -23.53 2.55 3.99
N ALA A 348 -22.64 1.94 4.78
CA ALA A 348 -22.94 0.71 5.51
C ALA A 348 -24.03 0.93 6.57
N VAL A 349 -23.92 2.00 7.36
CA VAL A 349 -24.90 2.35 8.40
C VAL A 349 -26.25 2.69 7.76
N ASN A 350 -26.30 3.53 6.73
CA ASN A 350 -27.56 3.89 6.07
C ASN A 350 -28.25 2.67 5.42
N ARG A 351 -27.47 1.69 4.95
CA ARG A 351 -28.00 0.44 4.39
C ARG A 351 -28.57 -0.49 5.46
N VAL A 352 -27.85 -0.67 6.57
CA VAL A 352 -28.23 -1.62 7.63
C VAL A 352 -29.27 -1.01 8.58
N PHE A 353 -29.19 0.29 8.83
CA PHE A 353 -30.03 1.04 9.76
C PHE A 353 -30.61 2.32 9.10
N PRO A 354 -31.61 2.20 8.21
CA PRO A 354 -32.17 3.35 7.48
C PRO A 354 -32.84 4.41 8.35
N ALA A 355 -33.14 4.09 9.62
CA ALA A 355 -33.80 4.99 10.56
C ALA A 355 -32.83 5.91 11.33
N VAL A 356 -31.51 5.71 11.19
CA VAL A 356 -30.49 6.56 11.84
C VAL A 356 -30.32 7.84 11.03
N ASP A 357 -30.40 8.98 11.70
CA ASP A 357 -30.20 10.29 11.06
C ASP A 357 -28.70 10.64 10.92
N GLY A 358 -28.39 11.71 10.18
CA GLY A 358 -26.99 12.09 9.92
C GLY A 358 -26.17 12.37 11.20
N ALA A 359 -26.82 12.89 12.25
CA ALA A 359 -26.17 13.11 13.54
C ALA A 359 -25.82 11.78 14.24
N GLY A 360 -26.73 10.80 14.18
CA GLY A 360 -26.48 9.45 14.68
C GLY A 360 -25.36 8.73 13.93
N VAL A 361 -25.28 8.87 12.60
CA VAL A 361 -24.17 8.31 11.81
C VAL A 361 -22.83 8.91 12.24
N ALA A 362 -22.74 10.23 12.36
CA ALA A 362 -21.51 10.91 12.79
C ALA A 362 -21.07 10.48 14.20
N TYR A 363 -22.04 10.25 15.09
CA TYR A 363 -21.76 9.76 16.44
C TYR A 363 -21.26 8.30 16.46
N LEU A 364 -21.90 7.39 15.71
CA LEU A 364 -21.42 6.01 15.57
C LEU A 364 -20.05 5.96 14.90
N TRP A 365 -19.77 6.89 13.99
CA TRP A 365 -18.47 7.07 13.37
C TRP A 365 -17.41 7.45 14.40
N GLU A 366 -17.68 8.41 15.28
CA GLU A 366 -16.77 8.80 16.35
C GLU A 366 -16.45 7.62 17.29
N LEU A 367 -17.45 6.82 17.65
CA LEU A 367 -17.25 5.61 18.45
C LEU A 367 -16.36 4.59 17.73
N THR A 368 -16.63 4.39 16.44
CA THR A 368 -15.85 3.47 15.61
C THR A 368 -14.39 3.91 15.52
N LEU A 369 -14.13 5.20 15.26
CA LEU A 369 -12.78 5.78 15.26
C LEU A 369 -12.04 5.63 16.59
N LYS A 370 -12.76 5.49 17.71
CA LYS A 370 -12.15 5.29 19.03
C LYS A 370 -11.88 3.81 19.30
N ALA A 371 -12.70 2.91 18.76
CA ALA A 371 -12.44 1.48 18.78
C ALA A 371 -11.22 1.12 17.91
N THR A 372 -10.99 1.82 16.79
CA THR A 372 -9.83 1.56 15.91
C THR A 372 -8.50 2.00 16.51
N LYS A 373 -8.51 2.94 17.48
CA LYS A 373 -7.31 3.41 18.20
C LYS A 373 -6.87 2.49 19.34
N GLN A 374 -7.55 1.37 19.56
CA GLN A 374 -7.16 0.42 20.60
C GLN A 374 -5.89 -0.34 20.20
N THR A 375 -5.03 -0.61 21.20
CA THR A 375 -3.78 -1.35 21.00
C THR A 375 -3.99 -2.84 20.80
N HIS A 376 -5.19 -3.35 21.10
CA HIS A 376 -5.59 -4.75 21.03
C HIS A 376 -6.77 -4.93 20.07
N GLY A 377 -6.87 -6.11 19.48
CA GLY A 377 -7.93 -6.43 18.53
C GLY A 377 -9.30 -6.33 19.20
N THR A 378 -10.18 -5.51 18.64
CA THR A 378 -11.47 -5.12 19.23
C THR A 378 -12.61 -5.45 18.28
N ILE A 379 -13.75 -5.90 18.80
CA ILE A 379 -14.97 -6.08 18.01
C ILE A 379 -16.06 -5.17 18.55
N LEU A 380 -16.56 -4.26 17.72
CA LEU A 380 -17.73 -3.44 18.02
C LEU A 380 -18.92 -3.92 17.18
N VAL A 381 -20.01 -4.33 17.81
CA VAL A 381 -21.20 -4.81 17.15
C VAL A 381 -22.35 -3.84 17.39
N ILE A 382 -22.89 -3.30 16.30
CA ILE A 382 -24.08 -2.46 16.27
C ILE A 382 -25.24 -3.35 15.80
N SER A 383 -26.30 -3.49 16.60
CA SER A 383 -27.45 -4.35 16.27
C SER A 383 -28.76 -3.76 16.77
N GLU A 384 -29.82 -3.78 15.96
CA GLU A 384 -31.17 -3.42 16.42
C GLU A 384 -31.67 -4.33 17.56
N GLY A 385 -31.17 -5.58 17.60
CA GLY A 385 -31.49 -6.56 18.63
C GLY A 385 -30.50 -6.61 19.80
N ALA A 386 -29.68 -5.58 20.01
CA ALA A 386 -28.57 -5.63 20.98
C ALA A 386 -29.02 -6.02 22.40
N ALA A 387 -30.19 -5.55 22.86
CA ALA A 387 -30.73 -5.90 24.18
C ALA A 387 -31.14 -7.38 24.28
N GLN A 388 -31.79 -7.91 23.25
CA GLN A 388 -32.23 -9.31 23.19
C GLN A 388 -31.02 -10.25 23.06
N GLU A 389 -30.03 -9.85 22.26
CA GLU A 389 -28.79 -10.60 22.08
C GLU A 389 -27.94 -10.59 23.35
N ALA A 390 -27.86 -9.47 24.06
CA ALA A 390 -27.23 -9.42 25.38
C ALA A 390 -27.91 -10.37 26.38
N ALA A 391 -29.25 -10.51 26.32
CA ALA A 391 -29.98 -11.46 27.15
C ALA A 391 -29.73 -12.92 26.72
N ARG A 392 -29.73 -13.21 25.41
CA ARG A 392 -29.46 -14.56 24.87
C ARG A 392 -28.05 -15.04 25.21
N LEU A 393 -27.06 -14.15 25.08
CA LEU A 393 -25.65 -14.40 25.36
C LEU A 393 -25.26 -14.18 26.83
N THR A 394 -26.22 -14.12 27.77
CA THR A 394 -25.97 -13.81 29.21
C THR A 394 -24.81 -14.59 29.84
N ARG A 395 -24.59 -15.85 29.45
CA ARG A 395 -23.49 -16.69 30.00
C ARG A 395 -22.14 -16.51 29.29
N GLN A 396 -22.13 -15.74 28.20
CA GLN A 396 -21.03 -15.55 27.27
C GLN A 396 -20.70 -14.05 27.10
N CYS A 397 -21.25 -13.18 27.95
CA CYS A 397 -20.97 -11.75 27.97
C CYS A 397 -21.19 -11.17 29.39
N PHE A 398 -20.69 -9.97 29.62
CA PHE A 398 -21.10 -9.16 30.76
C PHE A 398 -22.23 -8.23 30.35
N ARG A 399 -23.44 -8.52 30.82
CA ARG A 399 -24.58 -7.62 30.63
C ARG A 399 -24.38 -6.36 31.45
N VAL A 400 -24.52 -5.21 30.80
CA VAL A 400 -24.43 -3.92 31.46
C VAL A 400 -25.83 -3.31 31.58
N ALA A 401 -26.01 -2.47 32.60
CA ALA A 401 -27.19 -1.60 32.62
C ALA A 401 -27.14 -0.70 31.37
N PRO A 402 -28.23 -0.59 30.57
CA PRO A 402 -28.24 0.17 29.34
C PRO A 402 -27.69 1.58 29.56
N ARG A 403 -26.63 1.91 28.82
CA ARG A 403 -25.95 3.21 28.94
C ARG A 403 -25.44 3.67 27.59
N LEU A 404 -25.66 4.95 27.29
CA LEU A 404 -25.09 5.60 26.11
C LEU A 404 -23.55 5.59 26.18
N MET A 405 -22.91 5.08 25.11
CA MET A 405 -21.45 4.94 25.07
C MET A 405 -20.77 6.22 24.66
N THR A 406 -19.88 6.75 25.50
CA THR A 406 -18.98 7.83 25.08
C THR A 406 -17.65 7.25 24.62
N PRO A 407 -16.88 7.96 23.78
CA PRO A 407 -15.50 7.61 23.42
C PRO A 407 -14.62 7.17 24.59
N SER A 408 -14.74 7.85 25.73
CA SER A 408 -13.96 7.56 26.93
C SER A 408 -14.36 6.24 27.60
N VAL A 409 -15.65 5.92 27.61
CA VAL A 409 -16.15 4.66 28.16
C VAL A 409 -15.84 3.50 27.23
N LEU A 410 -16.00 3.72 25.91
CA LEU A 410 -15.69 2.70 24.91
C LEU A 410 -14.24 2.20 25.05
N ARG A 411 -13.28 3.13 25.19
CA ARG A 411 -11.87 2.79 25.45
C ARG A 411 -11.66 1.87 26.66
N LEU A 412 -12.45 2.04 27.72
CA LEU A 412 -12.31 1.21 28.93
C LEU A 412 -12.88 -0.19 28.71
N VAL A 413 -14.02 -0.29 28.03
CA VAL A 413 -14.72 -1.58 27.83
C VAL A 413 -14.13 -2.40 26.68
N THR A 414 -13.34 -1.80 25.79
CA THR A 414 -12.63 -2.53 24.72
C THR A 414 -11.32 -3.17 25.19
N ASN A 415 -10.91 -2.94 26.44
CA ASN A 415 -9.73 -3.59 27.03
C ASN A 415 -9.98 -5.05 27.44
N ILE A 416 -11.23 -5.51 27.42
CA ILE A 416 -11.57 -6.91 27.69
C ILE A 416 -11.75 -7.66 26.38
N ASP A 417 -11.40 -8.94 26.38
CA ASP A 417 -11.60 -9.80 25.22
C ASP A 417 -13.09 -10.00 24.92
N GLY A 418 -13.41 -9.99 23.62
CA GLY A 418 -14.76 -10.19 23.11
C GLY A 418 -15.33 -8.94 22.42
N ALA A 419 -16.63 -8.98 22.15
CA ALA A 419 -17.34 -7.91 21.45
C ALA A 419 -18.09 -6.98 22.41
N VAL A 420 -18.18 -5.71 22.03
CA VAL A 420 -19.08 -4.73 22.64
C VAL A 420 -20.36 -4.67 21.83
N LEU A 421 -21.51 -4.86 22.48
CA LEU A 421 -22.83 -4.85 21.84
C LEU A 421 -23.56 -3.53 22.13
N ILE A 422 -23.72 -2.72 21.10
CA ILE A 422 -24.50 -1.48 21.13
C ILE A 422 -25.69 -1.53 20.18
N ASP A 423 -26.73 -0.76 20.47
CA ASP A 423 -27.81 -0.50 19.53
C ASP A 423 -27.50 0.68 18.59
N PRO A 424 -28.30 0.93 17.53
CA PRO A 424 -28.06 2.03 16.60
C PRO A 424 -28.14 3.44 17.22
N ALA A 425 -28.73 3.57 18.43
CA ALA A 425 -28.69 4.82 19.20
C ALA A 425 -27.40 4.98 20.02
N GLY A 426 -26.50 3.97 19.98
CA GLY A 426 -25.23 3.93 20.70
C GLY A 426 -25.36 3.57 22.18
N VAL A 427 -26.46 2.94 22.59
CA VAL A 427 -26.63 2.42 23.95
C VAL A 427 -26.01 1.03 24.03
N CYS A 428 -25.10 0.83 24.97
CA CYS A 428 -24.47 -0.46 25.23
C CYS A 428 -25.35 -1.33 26.12
N HIS A 429 -25.47 -2.60 25.73
CA HIS A 429 -26.24 -3.63 26.45
C HIS A 429 -25.35 -4.76 26.98
N ALA A 430 -24.21 -5.01 26.36
CA ALA A 430 -23.23 -5.99 26.84
C ALA A 430 -21.80 -5.68 26.39
N ILE A 431 -20.83 -6.14 27.18
CA ILE A 431 -19.39 -6.05 26.91
C ILE A 431 -18.74 -7.43 27.04
N GLY A 432 -17.62 -7.66 26.35
CA GLY A 432 -16.91 -8.94 26.39
C GLY A 432 -17.75 -10.11 25.87
N ALA A 433 -18.60 -9.85 24.87
CA ALA A 433 -19.48 -10.86 24.31
C ALA A 433 -18.71 -11.81 23.39
N ILE A 434 -18.79 -13.10 23.67
CA ILE A 434 -18.31 -14.15 22.77
C ILE A 434 -19.40 -14.37 21.73
N LEU A 435 -19.13 -13.92 20.51
CA LEU A 435 -20.06 -14.04 19.39
C LEU A 435 -20.13 -15.48 18.92
N ASP A 436 -21.34 -16.04 18.91
CA ASP A 436 -21.63 -17.34 18.31
C ASP A 436 -22.10 -17.18 16.85
N GLY A 437 -22.24 -18.30 16.15
CA GLY A 437 -22.79 -18.29 14.80
C GLY A 437 -22.57 -19.60 14.07
N LEU A 438 -23.37 -19.83 13.03
CA LEU A 438 -23.25 -21.02 12.19
C LEU A 438 -22.04 -20.89 11.27
N ALA A 439 -21.40 -22.02 10.94
CA ALA A 439 -20.34 -22.03 9.93
C ALA A 439 -20.89 -21.55 8.58
N THR A 440 -20.09 -20.77 7.85
CA THR A 440 -20.47 -20.19 6.54
C THR A 440 -19.38 -20.47 5.51
N GLU A 441 -19.76 -20.53 4.24
CA GLU A 441 -18.81 -20.70 3.12
C GLU A 441 -17.91 -19.46 2.91
N LYS A 442 -18.27 -18.32 3.50
CA LYS A 442 -17.51 -17.07 3.45
C LYS A 442 -16.37 -17.02 4.48
N GLY A 443 -16.25 -18.04 5.34
CA GLY A 443 -15.16 -18.14 6.30
C GLY A 443 -13.81 -18.22 5.59
N ASP A 444 -12.80 -17.57 6.17
CA ASP A 444 -11.46 -17.49 5.57
C ASP A 444 -10.42 -17.99 6.57
N SER A 445 -9.78 -19.13 6.28
CA SER A 445 -8.78 -19.74 7.15
C SER A 445 -7.49 -18.91 7.26
N SER A 446 -7.26 -17.97 6.34
CA SER A 446 -6.13 -17.02 6.42
C SER A 446 -6.39 -15.88 7.41
N ARG A 447 -7.65 -15.69 7.87
CA ARG A 447 -8.05 -14.64 8.80
C ARG A 447 -8.18 -15.18 10.23
N GLY A 448 -7.98 -14.29 11.20
CA GLY A 448 -8.04 -14.61 12.62
C GLY A 448 -9.43 -15.02 13.13
N SER A 449 -9.46 -15.61 14.34
CA SER A 449 -10.68 -16.09 14.99
C SER A 449 -11.73 -14.98 15.21
N ARG A 450 -11.29 -13.74 15.48
CA ARG A 450 -12.16 -12.57 15.68
C ARG A 450 -12.99 -12.26 14.43
N TYR A 451 -12.32 -12.15 13.27
CA TYR A 451 -12.97 -11.92 11.98
C TYR A 451 -13.98 -13.03 11.65
N ASN A 452 -13.53 -14.29 11.73
CA ASN A 452 -14.39 -15.44 11.41
C ASN A 452 -15.57 -15.59 12.39
N SER A 453 -15.43 -15.19 13.66
CA SER A 453 -16.54 -15.23 14.62
C SER A 453 -17.54 -14.11 14.37
N ALA A 454 -17.07 -12.89 14.10
CA ALA A 454 -17.94 -11.78 13.73
C ALA A 454 -18.70 -12.05 12.42
N LEU A 455 -18.05 -12.63 11.41
CA LEU A 455 -18.68 -12.99 10.14
C LEU A 455 -19.80 -14.02 10.33
N ARG A 456 -19.54 -15.09 11.09
CA ARG A 456 -20.56 -16.11 11.41
C ARG A 456 -21.73 -15.51 12.18
N TYR A 457 -21.46 -14.63 13.13
CA TYR A 457 -22.50 -13.94 13.90
C TYR A 457 -23.37 -13.06 13.00
N VAL A 458 -22.74 -12.23 12.16
CA VAL A 458 -23.44 -11.33 11.24
C VAL A 458 -24.35 -12.10 10.28
N GLU A 459 -23.87 -13.19 9.69
CA GLU A 459 -24.65 -13.99 8.72
C GLU A 459 -25.77 -14.81 9.38
N SER A 460 -25.62 -15.20 10.64
CA SER A 460 -26.65 -15.98 11.37
C SER A 460 -27.56 -15.13 12.26
N SER A 461 -27.30 -13.82 12.34
CA SER A 461 -28.11 -12.87 13.09
C SER A 461 -29.52 -12.75 12.51
N ARG A 462 -30.51 -12.69 13.39
CA ARG A 462 -31.92 -12.42 13.02
C ARG A 462 -32.24 -10.92 12.94
N TYR A 463 -31.30 -10.08 13.38
CA TYR A 463 -31.44 -8.63 13.43
C TYR A 463 -30.47 -7.98 12.44
N PRO A 464 -30.82 -6.81 11.86
CA PRO A 464 -29.87 -5.98 11.16
C PRO A 464 -28.66 -5.69 12.06
N VAL A 465 -27.48 -6.00 11.55
CA VAL A 465 -26.25 -5.96 12.33
C VAL A 465 -25.09 -5.45 11.47
N LEU A 466 -24.26 -4.61 12.08
CA LEU A 466 -23.00 -4.15 11.54
C LEU A 466 -21.92 -4.45 12.58
N ALA A 467 -20.97 -5.31 12.23
CA ALA A 467 -19.81 -5.60 13.06
C ALA A 467 -18.58 -4.89 12.49
N ILE A 468 -17.89 -4.14 13.35
CA ILE A 468 -16.58 -3.57 13.09
C ILE A 468 -15.54 -4.43 13.78
N VAL A 469 -14.67 -5.06 13.00
CA VAL A 469 -13.59 -5.91 13.51
C VAL A 469 -12.28 -5.17 13.33
N VAL A 470 -11.61 -4.86 14.43
CA VAL A 470 -10.28 -4.26 14.45
C VAL A 470 -9.28 -5.37 14.79
N SER A 471 -8.35 -5.64 13.87
CA SER A 471 -7.23 -6.56 14.10
C SER A 471 -6.13 -5.88 14.92
N GLU A 472 -5.35 -6.69 15.65
CA GLU A 472 -4.12 -6.24 16.32
C GLU A 472 -3.10 -5.65 15.34
N ASP A 473 -3.13 -6.14 14.08
CA ASP A 473 -2.28 -5.65 12.98
C ASP A 473 -2.77 -4.31 12.39
N GLY A 474 -3.91 -3.79 12.86
CA GLY A 474 -4.51 -2.53 12.39
C GLY A 474 -5.47 -2.65 11.21
N TRP A 475 -5.77 -3.87 10.74
CA TRP A 475 -6.84 -4.10 9.77
C TRP A 475 -8.20 -3.79 10.38
N ILE A 476 -9.06 -3.09 9.65
CA ILE A 476 -10.44 -2.84 10.09
C ILE A 476 -11.40 -3.38 9.05
N ASP A 477 -12.25 -4.33 9.45
CA ASP A 477 -13.28 -4.89 8.59
C ASP A 477 -14.67 -4.41 9.02
N LEU A 478 -15.48 -4.01 8.05
CA LEU A 478 -16.91 -3.78 8.22
C LEU A 478 -17.68 -5.00 7.68
N LEU A 479 -18.48 -5.63 8.54
CA LEU A 479 -19.28 -6.80 8.21
C LEU A 479 -20.77 -6.51 8.46
N PRO A 480 -21.68 -6.78 7.50
CA PRO A 480 -21.43 -7.41 6.21
C PRO A 480 -20.76 -6.43 5.23
N PRO A 481 -19.87 -6.93 4.33
CA PRO A 481 -19.16 -6.06 3.40
C PRO A 481 -20.13 -5.25 2.55
N VAL A 482 -19.76 -4.01 2.25
CA VAL A 482 -20.53 -3.15 1.35
C VAL A 482 -20.34 -3.71 -0.05
N ARG A 483 -21.38 -4.31 -0.62
CA ARG A 483 -21.42 -4.63 -2.05
C ARG A 483 -21.53 -3.29 -2.79
N ARG A 484 -20.47 -2.88 -3.49
CA ARG A 484 -20.53 -1.80 -4.48
C ARG A 484 -21.17 -2.35 -5.75
#